data_AF-A0A1G1F962-F1
#
_entry.id   AF-A0A1G1F962-F1
#
_cell.length_a   1.000
_cell.length_b   1.000
_cell.length_c   1.000
_cell.angle_alpha   90.00
_cell.angle_beta   90.00
_cell.angle_gamma   90.00
#
_symmetry.space_group_name_H-M   'P 1'
#
loop_
_entity.id
_entity.type
_entity.pdbx_description
1 polymer ?
#
loop_
_entity_poly.entity_id
_entity_poly.type
_entity_poly.pdbx_seq_one_letter_code
_entity_poly.pdbx_strand_id
1 'polypeptide(L)'
;MKLEPREKRMLIFGGIAAVVILLYTLVLAPLAGTLSGKRGRIPQMEKDLVRMKAMREQYVEMQQRLREAQAAAEKRGPLLTEIENITKRANLSGKVVSLKPQPGATGEGFKESIVEIRMENLALYDIVNYVHLLEKSMLRIKKLYFKPRFDNPNLLNSTIVVSSAE
;
A
#
# COMPACT_ATOMS: atom_id res chain seq x y z
N MET A 1 -32.31 82.12 -1.86
CA MET A 1 -30.99 82.50 -1.31
C MET A 1 -30.04 82.69 -2.49
N LYS A 2 -29.67 83.93 -2.82
CA LYS A 2 -28.76 84.25 -3.93
C LYS A 2 -27.32 84.16 -3.39
N LEU A 3 -26.57 83.13 -3.79
CA LEU A 3 -25.18 82.98 -3.38
C LEU A 3 -24.32 84.03 -4.06
N GLU A 4 -23.52 84.73 -3.25
CA GLU A 4 -22.54 85.72 -3.68
C GLU A 4 -21.49 85.07 -4.62
N PRO A 5 -21.00 85.77 -5.66
CA PRO A 5 -20.03 85.23 -6.64
C PRO A 5 -18.67 84.82 -6.04
N ARG A 6 -18.46 85.08 -4.74
CA ARG A 6 -17.33 84.65 -3.93
C ARG A 6 -17.54 83.24 -3.35
N GLU A 7 -18.74 82.93 -2.86
CA GLU A 7 -19.08 81.62 -2.27
C GLU A 7 -19.12 80.52 -3.33
N LYS A 8 -19.59 80.85 -4.55
CA LYS A 8 -19.61 79.90 -5.67
C LYS A 8 -18.19 79.45 -6.07
N ARG A 9 -17.19 80.34 -5.98
CA ARG A 9 -15.78 79.98 -6.24
C ARG A 9 -15.24 79.08 -5.14
N MET A 10 -15.52 79.39 -3.88
CA MET A 10 -15.07 78.57 -2.75
C MET A 10 -15.67 77.16 -2.78
N LEU A 11 -16.94 77.04 -3.19
CA LEU A 11 -17.61 75.74 -3.37
C LEU A 11 -17.02 74.94 -4.55
N ILE A 12 -16.67 75.60 -5.65
CA ILE A 12 -16.03 74.95 -6.80
C ILE A 12 -14.61 74.51 -6.44
N PHE A 13 -13.81 75.36 -5.79
CA PHE A 13 -12.46 74.99 -5.35
C PHE A 13 -12.48 73.88 -4.29
N GLY A 14 -13.42 73.93 -3.35
CA GLY A 14 -13.63 72.86 -2.37
C GLY A 14 -14.08 71.55 -3.02
N GLY A 15 -14.97 71.62 -4.01
CA GLY A 15 -15.40 70.47 -4.80
C GLY A 15 -14.25 69.84 -5.61
N ILE A 16 -13.42 70.65 -6.25
CA ILE A 16 -12.24 70.17 -6.99
C ILE A 16 -11.24 69.52 -6.02
N ALA A 17 -10.95 70.14 -4.87
CA ALA A 17 -10.06 69.56 -3.87
C ALA A 17 -10.58 68.22 -3.32
N ALA A 18 -11.90 68.13 -3.06
CA ALA A 18 -12.53 66.88 -2.62
C ALA A 18 -12.44 65.78 -3.70
N VAL A 19 -12.67 66.11 -4.97
CA VAL A 19 -12.55 65.17 -6.10
C VAL A 19 -11.11 64.70 -6.27
N VAL A 20 -10.11 65.58 -6.11
CA VAL A 20 -8.69 65.22 -6.18
C VAL A 20 -8.28 64.28 -5.05
N ILE A 21 -8.74 64.53 -3.81
CA ILE A 21 -8.50 63.65 -2.66
C ILE A 21 -9.17 62.29 -2.87
N LEU A 22 -10.40 62.28 -3.38
CA LEU A 22 -11.16 61.06 -3.61
C LEU A 22 -10.51 60.23 -4.73
N LEU A 23 -10.08 60.85 -5.82
CA LEU A 23 -9.28 60.20 -6.88
C LEU A 23 -7.95 59.66 -6.34
N TYR A 24 -7.25 60.40 -5.46
CA TYR A 24 -6.00 59.93 -4.86
C TYR A 24 -6.23 58.67 -4.01
N THR A 25 -7.24 58.67 -3.13
CA THR A 25 -7.55 57.52 -2.28
C THR A 25 -8.11 56.32 -3.04
N LEU A 26 -8.92 56.55 -4.08
CA LEU A 26 -9.59 55.47 -4.81
C LEU A 26 -8.72 54.88 -5.92
N VAL A 27 -7.75 55.64 -6.46
CA VAL A 27 -6.87 55.18 -7.55
C VAL A 27 -5.51 54.69 -7.02
N LEU A 28 -4.87 55.37 -6.07
CA LEU A 28 -3.55 54.91 -5.57
C LEU A 28 -3.66 53.76 -4.56
N ALA A 29 -4.69 53.72 -3.71
CA ALA A 29 -4.82 52.65 -2.71
C ALA A 29 -5.02 51.24 -3.29
N PRO A 30 -5.83 51.00 -4.35
CA PRO A 30 -5.99 49.65 -4.90
C PRO A 30 -4.78 49.17 -5.70
N LEU A 31 -3.88 50.07 -6.12
CA LEU A 31 -2.64 49.70 -6.81
C LEU A 31 -1.55 49.20 -5.84
N ALA A 32 -1.54 49.68 -4.59
CA ALA A 32 -0.62 49.18 -3.56
C ALA A 32 -1.11 47.90 -2.86
N GLY A 33 -2.44 47.67 -2.82
CA GLY A 33 -3.04 46.51 -2.14
C GLY A 33 -3.04 45.19 -2.94
N THR A 34 -2.74 45.22 -4.24
CA THR A 34 -2.85 44.04 -5.12
C THR A 34 -1.55 43.28 -5.36
N LEU A 35 -0.41 43.78 -4.86
CA LEU A 35 0.91 43.17 -5.10
C LEU A 35 1.48 42.37 -3.91
N SER A 36 0.95 42.52 -2.70
CA SER A 36 1.49 41.82 -1.51
C SER A 36 0.84 40.45 -1.25
N GLY A 37 -0.26 40.11 -1.92
CA GLY A 37 -0.98 38.84 -1.71
C GLY A 37 -0.52 37.65 -2.58
N LYS A 38 0.33 37.87 -3.58
CA LYS A 38 0.69 36.84 -4.59
C LYS A 38 2.16 36.43 -4.61
N ARG A 39 2.92 36.65 -3.52
CA ARG A 39 4.33 36.22 -3.41
C ARG A 39 4.61 35.11 -2.39
N GLY A 40 3.57 34.57 -1.74
CA GLY A 40 3.70 33.44 -0.80
C GLY A 40 3.47 32.04 -1.39
N ARG A 41 2.93 31.92 -2.62
CA ARG A 41 2.51 30.62 -3.19
C ARG A 41 3.55 29.90 -4.06
N ILE A 42 4.69 30.53 -4.35
CA ILE A 42 5.74 29.91 -5.16
C ILE A 42 6.57 28.88 -4.34
N PRO A 43 7.06 29.19 -3.11
CA PRO A 43 7.87 28.23 -2.35
C PRO A 43 7.07 27.08 -1.71
N GLN A 44 5.75 27.21 -1.57
CA GLN A 44 4.90 26.13 -1.06
C GLN A 44 4.63 25.06 -2.13
N MET A 45 4.40 25.46 -3.39
CA MET A 45 4.20 24.51 -4.49
C MET A 45 5.47 23.71 -4.81
N GLU A 46 6.66 24.30 -4.63
CA GLU A 46 7.93 23.60 -4.83
C GLU A 46 8.18 22.52 -3.77
N LYS A 47 7.85 22.80 -2.49
CA LYS A 47 7.91 21.81 -1.40
C LYS A 47 6.89 20.68 -1.56
N ASP A 48 5.73 20.98 -2.13
CA ASP A 48 4.71 19.97 -2.40
C ASP A 48 5.10 19.08 -3.59
N LEU A 49 5.75 19.63 -4.62
CA LEU A 49 6.29 18.83 -5.73
C LEU A 49 7.40 17.88 -5.28
N VAL A 50 8.27 18.28 -4.34
CA VAL A 50 9.30 17.39 -3.78
C VAL A 50 8.67 16.24 -2.97
N ARG A 51 7.65 16.54 -2.15
CA ARG A 51 6.91 15.50 -1.41
C ARG A 51 6.15 14.54 -2.33
N MET A 52 5.52 15.05 -3.39
CA MET A 52 4.82 14.21 -4.36
C MET A 52 5.78 13.33 -5.17
N LYS A 53 6.99 13.81 -5.49
CA LYS A 53 8.02 12.98 -6.14
C LYS A 53 8.49 11.84 -5.24
N ALA A 54 8.81 12.12 -3.97
CA ALA A 54 9.20 11.09 -3.01
C ALA A 54 8.09 10.04 -2.81
N MET A 55 6.83 10.48 -2.72
CA MET A 55 5.68 9.58 -2.56
C MET A 55 5.43 8.76 -3.83
N ARG A 56 5.66 9.33 -5.02
CA ARG A 56 5.59 8.61 -6.30
C ARG A 56 6.70 7.56 -6.41
N GLU A 57 7.92 7.87 -6.01
CA GLU A 57 9.03 6.90 -6.01
C GLU A 57 8.73 5.72 -5.07
N GLN A 58 8.27 5.99 -3.84
CA GLN A 58 7.84 4.94 -2.92
C GLN A 58 6.68 4.10 -3.48
N TYR A 59 5.71 4.75 -4.14
CA TYR A 59 4.60 4.04 -4.77
C TYR A 59 5.07 3.13 -5.91
N VAL A 60 5.98 3.61 -6.77
CA VAL A 60 6.54 2.82 -7.88
C VAL A 60 7.37 1.66 -7.35
N GLU A 61 8.17 1.87 -6.32
CA GLU A 61 8.97 0.82 -5.67
C GLU A 61 8.07 -0.24 -5.01
N MET A 62 7.02 0.18 -4.31
CA MET A 62 6.02 -0.72 -3.73
C MET A 62 5.27 -1.51 -4.81
N GLN A 63 4.91 -0.87 -5.92
CA GLN A 63 4.23 -1.51 -7.04
C GLN A 63 5.14 -2.46 -7.82
N GLN A 64 6.45 -2.19 -7.89
CA GLN A 64 7.45 -3.10 -8.44
C GLN A 64 7.62 -4.32 -7.54
N ARG A 65 7.81 -4.14 -6.23
CA ARG A 65 7.89 -5.24 -5.26
C ARG A 65 6.62 -6.12 -5.27
N LEU A 66 5.44 -5.51 -5.39
CA LEU A 66 4.19 -6.24 -5.54
C LEU A 66 4.12 -7.04 -6.84
N ARG A 67 4.55 -6.46 -7.97
CA ARG A 67 4.60 -7.16 -9.27
C ARG A 67 5.63 -8.28 -9.27
N GLU A 68 6.78 -8.11 -8.63
CA GLU A 68 7.79 -9.14 -8.46
C GLU A 68 7.29 -10.28 -7.57
N ALA A 69 6.61 -9.94 -6.46
CA ALA A 69 5.96 -10.93 -5.59
C ALA A 69 4.84 -11.68 -6.30
N GLN A 70 4.03 -10.99 -7.11
CA GLN A 70 2.97 -11.58 -7.93
C GLN A 70 3.53 -12.48 -9.03
N ALA A 71 4.54 -12.04 -9.78
CA ALA A 71 5.20 -12.85 -10.80
C ALA A 71 5.93 -14.06 -10.19
N ALA A 72 6.49 -13.90 -8.98
CA ALA A 72 7.06 -14.99 -8.20
C ALA A 72 5.99 -15.98 -7.71
N ALA A 73 4.79 -15.51 -7.38
CA ALA A 73 3.64 -16.32 -6.98
C ALA A 73 2.98 -17.02 -8.19
N GLU A 74 2.85 -16.36 -9.33
CA GLU A 74 2.37 -16.95 -10.60
C GLU A 74 3.27 -18.10 -11.07
N LYS A 75 4.59 -17.99 -10.86
CA LYS A 75 5.53 -19.10 -11.10
C LYS A 75 5.47 -20.21 -10.05
N ARG A 76 4.90 -19.94 -8.87
CA ARG A 76 4.87 -20.83 -7.69
C ARG A 76 3.51 -21.52 -7.46
N GLY A 77 2.44 -21.03 -8.09
CA GLY A 77 1.06 -21.53 -7.99
C GLY A 77 0.32 -21.07 -6.72
N PRO A 78 -1.01 -20.86 -6.77
CA PRO A 78 -1.82 -20.37 -5.64
C PRO A 78 -1.75 -21.31 -4.42
N LEU A 79 -1.59 -22.61 -4.66
CA LEU A 79 -1.42 -23.62 -3.61
C LEU A 79 -0.20 -23.36 -2.71
N LEU A 80 0.94 -22.93 -3.27
CA LEU A 80 2.14 -22.71 -2.46
C LEU A 80 1.96 -21.52 -1.53
N THR A 81 1.38 -20.42 -2.02
CA THR A 81 1.07 -19.23 -1.22
C THR A 81 0.10 -19.55 -0.09
N GLU A 82 -0.91 -20.39 -0.35
CA GLU A 82 -1.85 -20.84 0.67
C GLU A 82 -1.18 -21.67 1.77
N ILE A 83 -0.32 -22.63 1.38
CA ILE A 83 0.48 -23.42 2.31
C ILE A 83 1.39 -22.52 3.17
N GLU A 84 2.05 -21.52 2.58
CA GLU A 84 2.88 -20.57 3.32
C GLU A 84 2.07 -19.78 4.34
N ASN A 85 0.88 -19.31 3.96
CA ASN A 85 -0.01 -18.58 4.86
C ASN A 85 -0.49 -19.45 6.03
N ILE A 86 -0.88 -20.71 5.75
CA ILE A 86 -1.27 -21.67 6.78
C ILE A 86 -0.10 -21.94 7.75
N THR A 87 1.10 -22.12 7.20
CA THR A 87 2.32 -22.35 7.99
C THR A 87 2.65 -21.17 8.90
N LYS A 88 2.50 -19.93 8.41
CA LYS A 88 2.67 -18.72 9.23
C LYS A 88 1.64 -18.66 10.35
N ARG A 89 0.37 -18.95 10.06
CA ARG A 89 -0.71 -18.99 11.09
C ARG A 89 -0.46 -20.06 12.15
N ALA A 90 0.12 -21.19 11.77
CA ALA A 90 0.47 -22.27 12.69
C ALA A 90 1.76 -21.98 13.50
N ASN A 91 2.45 -20.86 13.23
CA ASN A 91 3.75 -20.53 13.81
C ASN A 91 4.84 -21.60 13.56
N LEU A 92 4.78 -22.27 12.39
CA LEU A 92 5.69 -23.36 12.02
C LEU A 92 6.70 -22.97 10.93
N SER A 93 6.77 -21.69 10.54
CA SER A 93 7.63 -21.25 9.44
C SER A 93 9.12 -21.60 9.65
N GLY A 94 9.61 -21.52 10.89
CA GLY A 94 10.98 -21.91 11.23
C GLY A 94 11.23 -23.42 11.29
N LYS A 95 10.19 -24.24 11.15
CA LYS A 95 10.25 -25.71 11.17
C LYS A 95 10.13 -26.33 9.77
N VAL A 96 9.87 -25.52 8.73
CA VAL A 96 9.80 -25.98 7.34
C VAL A 96 11.20 -26.07 6.76
N VAL A 97 11.59 -27.28 6.33
CA VAL A 97 12.89 -27.56 5.73
C VAL A 97 12.84 -27.47 4.21
N SER A 98 11.73 -27.88 3.59
CA SER A 98 11.57 -27.73 2.15
C SER A 98 10.11 -27.69 1.71
N LEU A 99 9.84 -26.87 0.70
CA LEU A 99 8.57 -26.82 -0.05
C LEU A 99 8.88 -27.12 -1.52
N LYS A 100 8.38 -28.24 -2.03
CA LYS A 100 8.66 -28.71 -3.40
C LYS A 100 7.37 -28.93 -4.18
N PRO A 101 7.08 -28.09 -5.19
CA PRO A 101 6.03 -28.39 -6.16
C PRO A 101 6.36 -29.70 -6.90
N GLN A 102 5.36 -30.56 -7.05
CA GLN A 102 5.44 -31.79 -7.83
C GLN A 102 4.59 -31.66 -9.10
N PRO A 103 4.98 -32.31 -10.20
CA PRO A 103 4.16 -32.35 -11.40
C PRO A 103 2.81 -33.00 -11.07
N GLY A 104 1.75 -32.23 -11.30
CA GLY A 104 0.37 -32.66 -11.15
C GLY A 104 0.01 -33.79 -12.10
N ALA A 105 -0.91 -34.66 -11.68
CA ALA A 105 -1.58 -35.55 -12.62
C ALA A 105 -2.43 -34.68 -13.57
N THR A 106 -2.08 -34.66 -14.86
CA THR A 106 -2.87 -34.01 -15.90
C THR A 106 -3.80 -35.08 -16.49
N GLY A 107 -5.01 -35.20 -15.94
CA GLY A 107 -6.09 -36.00 -16.52
C GLY A 107 -7.00 -35.11 -17.38
N GLU A 108 -7.70 -35.69 -18.36
CA GLU A 108 -8.54 -35.01 -19.36
C GLU A 108 -9.40 -33.85 -18.81
N GLY A 109 -8.84 -32.65 -18.76
CA GLY A 109 -9.52 -31.41 -18.37
C GLY A 109 -9.27 -30.91 -16.94
N PHE A 110 -8.41 -31.54 -16.14
CA PHE A 110 -8.13 -31.13 -14.76
C PHE A 110 -6.65 -31.00 -14.46
N LYS A 111 -6.23 -29.88 -13.86
CA LYS A 111 -4.86 -29.64 -13.41
C LYS A 111 -4.81 -29.74 -11.88
N GLU A 112 -4.32 -30.86 -11.36
CA GLU A 112 -4.02 -30.93 -9.93
C GLU A 112 -2.68 -30.26 -9.64
N SER A 113 -2.65 -29.26 -8.75
CA SER A 113 -1.39 -28.77 -8.20
C SER A 113 -1.01 -29.60 -6.98
N ILE A 114 0.23 -30.11 -6.93
CA ILE A 114 0.72 -30.95 -5.83
C ILE A 114 1.97 -30.32 -5.22
N VAL A 115 2.03 -30.25 -3.89
CA VAL A 115 3.18 -29.72 -3.15
C VAL A 115 3.58 -30.69 -2.05
N GLU A 116 4.87 -31.02 -1.99
CA GLU A 116 5.48 -31.73 -0.86
C GLU A 116 6.10 -30.74 0.13
N ILE A 117 5.71 -30.88 1.38
CA ILE A 117 6.14 -30.07 2.51
C ILE A 117 6.97 -30.98 3.43
N ARG A 118 8.22 -30.63 3.69
CA ARG A 118 9.06 -31.31 4.69
C ARG A 118 9.28 -30.38 5.87
N MET A 119 9.05 -30.91 7.06
CA MET A 119 9.19 -30.19 8.31
C MET A 119 9.93 -31.04 9.33
N GLU A 120 10.68 -30.39 10.21
CA GLU A 120 11.46 -31.03 11.25
C GLU A 120 11.20 -30.38 12.61
N ASN A 121 11.52 -31.10 13.70
CA ASN A 121 11.42 -30.56 15.06
C ASN A 121 9.98 -30.25 15.51
N LEU A 122 9.03 -31.07 15.08
CA LEU A 122 7.62 -30.90 15.39
C LEU A 122 7.19 -31.75 16.57
N ALA A 123 6.35 -31.22 17.45
CA ALA A 123 5.60 -32.05 18.39
C ALA A 123 4.45 -32.76 17.64
N LEU A 124 3.95 -33.87 18.18
CA LEU A 124 2.78 -34.56 17.59
C LEU A 124 1.58 -33.61 17.48
N TYR A 125 1.37 -32.78 18.50
CA TYR A 125 0.33 -31.76 18.52
C TYR A 125 0.45 -30.77 17.34
N ASP A 126 1.68 -30.31 17.04
CA ASP A 126 1.93 -29.37 15.94
C ASP A 126 1.53 -29.99 14.59
N ILE A 127 1.83 -31.28 14.38
CA ILE A 127 1.49 -32.01 13.15
C ILE A 127 -0.04 -32.12 13.01
N VAL A 128 -0.73 -32.54 14.07
CA VAL A 128 -2.19 -32.70 14.07
C VAL A 128 -2.88 -31.36 13.81
N ASN A 129 -2.44 -30.31 14.50
CA ASN A 129 -2.98 -28.96 14.30
C ASN A 129 -2.72 -28.44 12.88
N TYR A 130 -1.52 -28.68 12.34
CA TYR A 130 -1.18 -28.26 10.99
C TYR A 130 -1.99 -28.98 9.91
N VAL A 131 -2.15 -30.31 10.05
CA VAL A 131 -3.03 -31.13 9.21
C VAL A 131 -4.47 -30.62 9.26
N HIS A 132 -4.99 -30.35 10.45
CA HIS A 132 -6.34 -29.79 10.61
C HIS A 132 -6.51 -28.44 9.88
N LEU A 133 -5.51 -27.56 9.95
CA LEU A 133 -5.55 -26.26 9.27
C LEU A 133 -5.48 -26.40 7.74
N LEU A 134 -4.73 -27.38 7.22
CA LEU A 134 -4.67 -27.70 5.79
C LEU A 134 -6.01 -28.25 5.28
N GLU A 135 -6.66 -29.13 6.03
CA GLU A 135 -7.98 -29.66 5.65
C GLU A 135 -9.06 -28.56 5.68
N LYS A 136 -8.98 -27.64 6.66
CA LYS A 136 -9.91 -26.51 6.76
C LYS A 136 -9.82 -25.54 5.57
N SER A 137 -8.67 -25.45 4.91
CA SER A 137 -8.48 -24.64 3.71
C SER A 137 -8.82 -25.39 2.42
N MET A 138 -9.65 -26.43 2.47
CA MET A 138 -10.05 -27.24 1.31
C MET A 138 -8.87 -27.91 0.57
N LEU A 139 -7.70 -28.02 1.22
CA LEU A 139 -6.55 -28.70 0.64
C LEU A 139 -6.62 -30.19 0.97
N ARG A 140 -6.38 -31.04 -0.03
CA ARG A 140 -6.44 -32.49 0.15
C ARG A 140 -5.07 -33.05 0.49
N ILE A 141 -4.98 -33.79 1.60
CA ILE A 141 -3.75 -34.48 1.99
C ILE A 141 -3.68 -35.82 1.25
N LYS A 142 -2.67 -35.98 0.38
CA LYS A 142 -2.43 -37.22 -0.37
C LYS A 142 -1.58 -38.21 0.41
N LYS A 143 -0.56 -37.71 1.12
CA LYS A 143 0.35 -38.52 1.93
C LYS A 143 0.74 -37.74 3.17
N LEU A 144 0.70 -38.40 4.32
CA LEU A 144 1.25 -37.90 5.57
C LEU A 144 2.19 -38.96 6.11
N TYR A 145 3.41 -38.55 6.36
CA TYR A 145 4.43 -39.42 6.91
C TYR A 145 5.17 -38.68 8.01
N PHE A 146 5.44 -39.33 9.13
CA PHE A 146 6.24 -38.75 10.21
C PHE A 146 7.07 -39.83 10.91
N LYS A 147 8.26 -39.46 11.39
CA LYS A 147 9.15 -40.33 12.15
C LYS A 147 9.63 -39.61 13.41
N PRO A 148 9.77 -40.31 14.55
CA PRO A 148 10.51 -39.79 15.70
C PRO A 148 11.95 -39.46 15.29
N ARG A 149 12.49 -38.38 15.84
CA ARG A 149 13.90 -38.09 15.70
C ARG A 149 14.73 -39.05 16.55
N PHE A 150 15.92 -39.39 16.06
CA PHE A 150 16.84 -40.30 16.74
C PHE A 150 17.40 -39.69 18.04
N ASP A 151 17.63 -38.38 18.05
CA ASP A 151 18.19 -37.65 19.20
C ASP A 151 17.14 -37.26 20.25
N ASN A 152 15.89 -37.06 19.84
CA ASN A 152 14.78 -36.75 20.75
C ASN A 152 13.47 -37.36 20.26
N PRO A 153 12.98 -38.46 20.88
CA PRO A 153 11.77 -39.16 20.42
C PRO A 153 10.48 -38.33 20.60
N ASN A 154 10.51 -37.25 21.38
CA ASN A 154 9.38 -36.33 21.52
C ASN A 154 9.24 -35.36 20.33
N LEU A 155 10.26 -35.28 19.48
CA LEU A 155 10.26 -34.48 18.26
C LEU A 155 10.14 -35.38 17.04
N LEU A 156 9.37 -34.92 16.07
CA LEU A 156 9.01 -35.65 14.87
C LEU A 156 9.47 -34.87 13.64
N ASN A 157 9.94 -35.61 12.64
CA ASN A 157 10.14 -35.11 11.29
C ASN A 157 8.97 -35.56 10.44
N SER A 158 8.33 -34.65 9.72
CA SER A 158 7.14 -34.94 8.94
C SER A 158 7.29 -34.52 7.49
N THR A 159 6.80 -35.38 6.59
CA THR A 159 6.61 -35.09 5.17
C THR A 159 5.11 -35.16 4.88
N ILE A 160 4.57 -34.06 4.34
CA ILE A 160 3.16 -33.92 4.00
C ILE A 160 3.07 -33.60 2.51
N VAL A 161 2.29 -34.39 1.77
CA VAL A 161 1.98 -34.13 0.36
C VAL A 161 0.56 -33.66 0.27
N VAL A 162 0.38 -32.44 -0.23
CA VAL A 162 -0.89 -31.74 -0.32
C VAL A 162 -1.21 -31.49 -1.79
N SER A 163 -2.47 -31.60 -2.15
CA SER A 163 -2.96 -31.27 -3.50
C SER A 163 -4.14 -30.32 -3.45
N SER A 164 -4.19 -29.42 -4.42
CA SER A 164 -5.37 -28.60 -4.71
C SER A 164 -5.96 -28.99 -6.05
N ALA A 165 -7.28 -29.02 -6.06
CA ALA A 165 -8.12 -29.03 -7.24
C ALA A 165 -8.13 -27.62 -7.85
N GLU A 166 -7.68 -27.44 -9.10
CA GLU A 166 -7.92 -26.22 -9.91
C GLU A 166 -8.93 -26.52 -11.03
#